data_AF-A0A7Y3B6M1-F1
#
_entry.id   AF-A0A7Y3B6M1-F1
#
_cell.length_a   1.000
_cell.length_b   1.000
_cell.length_c   1.000
_cell.angle_alpha   90.00
_cell.angle_beta   90.00
_cell.angle_gamma   90.00
#
_symmetry.space_group_name_H-M   'P 1'
#
loop_
_entity.id
_entity.type
_entity.pdbx_description
1 polymer ?
#
loop_
_entity_poly.entity_id
_entity_poly.type
_entity_poly.pdbx_seq_one_letter_code
_entity_poly.pdbx_strand_id
1 'polypeptide(L)'
;MFWFGRPPYLRWVAAATLVVGAAMIEFWPTDEAAYPFTSTAVEAGEPVRVEWRMLPVGTYPRVSLDGKVAGHAMPAGEPIAASDLQVPIDIPDGWWALALEAPFPLYPGAATRLVLGEGGDVPGIVIASGDGNSFGTPTALIAVPGEHASAVAMAASARQIVVLVAP
;
A
#
# COMPACT_ATOMS: atom_id res chain seq x y z
N MET A 1 31.94 -41.33 58.60
CA MET A 1 30.54 -40.93 58.89
C MET A 1 30.12 -39.90 57.87
N PHE A 2 29.45 -40.33 56.81
CA PHE A 2 28.71 -39.44 55.94
C PHE A 2 27.30 -39.99 55.82
N TRP A 3 26.38 -39.15 55.36
CA TRP A 3 25.16 -39.57 54.66
C TRP A 3 23.81 -39.45 55.38
N PHE A 4 23.56 -38.33 56.06
CA PHE A 4 22.21 -37.73 56.08
C PHE A 4 22.30 -36.20 56.03
N GLY A 5 22.82 -35.69 54.91
CA GLY A 5 22.59 -34.30 54.55
C GLY A 5 21.10 -34.13 54.24
N ARG A 6 20.48 -33.06 54.76
CA ARG A 6 19.06 -32.74 54.50
C ARG A 6 18.82 -32.82 52.98
N PRO A 7 17.86 -33.63 52.50
CA PRO A 7 17.65 -33.75 51.07
C PRO A 7 17.28 -32.37 50.51
N PRO A 8 17.81 -31.98 49.35
CA PRO A 8 17.71 -30.60 48.85
C PRO A 8 16.35 -30.34 48.21
N TYR A 9 15.24 -30.70 48.87
CA TYR A 9 13.88 -30.59 48.37
C TYR A 9 13.57 -29.17 47.88
N LEU A 10 14.06 -28.14 48.57
CA LEU A 10 13.89 -26.74 48.16
C LEU A 10 14.55 -26.42 46.80
N ARG A 11 15.69 -27.04 46.47
CA ARG A 11 16.34 -26.86 45.17
C ARG A 11 15.51 -27.52 44.06
N TRP A 12 14.96 -28.70 44.34
CA TRP A 12 14.08 -29.40 43.40
C TRP A 12 12.77 -28.67 43.17
N VAL A 13 12.16 -28.12 44.23
CA VAL A 13 10.97 -27.27 44.09
C VAL A 13 11.29 -26.01 43.28
N ALA A 14 12.39 -25.31 43.59
CA ALA A 14 12.78 -24.13 42.82
C ALA A 14 13.01 -24.46 41.33
N ALA A 15 13.69 -25.58 41.03
CA ALA A 15 13.88 -26.04 39.66
C ALA A 15 12.54 -26.37 38.98
N ALA A 16 11.65 -27.09 39.65
CA ALA A 16 10.33 -27.41 39.12
C ALA A 16 9.50 -26.15 38.83
N THR A 17 9.52 -25.16 39.74
CA THR A 17 8.83 -23.88 39.54
C THR A 17 9.39 -23.11 38.34
N LEU A 18 10.72 -23.09 38.16
CA LEU A 18 11.35 -22.44 37.00
C LEU A 18 10.95 -23.13 35.70
N VAL A 19 10.96 -24.46 35.67
CA VAL A 19 10.56 -25.25 34.48
C VAL A 19 9.09 -25.02 34.15
N VAL A 20 8.20 -25.07 35.14
CA VAL A 20 6.76 -24.83 34.94
C VAL A 20 6.50 -23.38 34.51
N GLY A 21 7.17 -22.40 35.13
CA GLY A 21 7.04 -21.00 34.76
C GLY A 21 7.53 -20.72 33.34
N ALA A 22 8.67 -21.28 32.95
CA ALA A 22 9.17 -21.18 31.58
C ALA A 22 8.21 -21.83 30.58
N ALA A 23 7.69 -23.03 30.88
CA ALA A 23 6.70 -23.69 30.04
C ALA A 23 5.40 -22.88 29.91
N MET A 24 4.93 -22.25 31.00
CA MET A 24 3.75 -21.38 30.94
C MET A 24 3.96 -20.15 30.05
N ILE A 25 5.17 -19.56 30.04
CA ILE A 25 5.49 -18.42 29.18
C ILE A 25 5.63 -18.87 27.72
N GLU A 26 6.33 -19.97 27.47
CA GLU A 26 6.58 -20.50 26.11
C GLU A 26 5.29 -20.95 25.42
N PHE A 27 4.39 -21.59 26.17
CA PHE A 27 3.11 -22.09 25.65
C PHE A 27 1.94 -21.15 25.94
N TRP A 28 2.20 -19.93 26.39
CA TRP A 28 1.13 -18.96 26.57
C TRP A 28 0.51 -18.67 25.20
N PRO A 29 -0.81 -18.86 25.02
CA PRO A 29 -1.43 -18.60 23.73
C PRO A 29 -1.18 -17.16 23.30
N THR A 30 -0.69 -17.00 22.08
CA THR A 30 -0.58 -15.69 21.45
C THR A 30 -1.95 -15.28 20.94
N ASP A 31 -2.42 -14.10 21.31
CA ASP A 31 -3.64 -13.55 20.74
C ASP A 31 -3.44 -13.37 19.23
N GLU A 32 -4.37 -13.90 18.43
CA GLU A 32 -4.36 -13.75 16.98
C GLU A 32 -5.51 -12.86 16.51
N ALA A 33 -5.27 -12.12 15.44
CA ALA A 33 -6.28 -11.32 14.74
C ALA A 33 -6.20 -11.54 13.24
N ALA A 34 -7.36 -11.44 12.57
CA ALA A 34 -7.43 -11.48 11.12
C ALA A 34 -6.80 -10.22 10.51
N TYR A 35 -5.90 -10.42 9.56
CA TYR A 35 -5.25 -9.36 8.81
C TYR A 35 -5.46 -9.55 7.29
N PRO A 36 -5.68 -8.47 6.52
CA PRO A 36 -5.97 -8.57 5.09
C PRO A 36 -4.69 -8.73 4.25
N PHE A 37 -4.72 -9.69 3.33
CA PHE A 37 -3.71 -9.92 2.30
C PHE A 37 -4.36 -9.84 0.91
N THR A 38 -3.59 -9.51 -0.13
CA THR A 38 -4.08 -9.55 -1.50
C THR A 38 -4.32 -11.00 -1.94
N SER A 39 -5.54 -11.33 -2.37
CA SER A 39 -5.84 -12.70 -2.85
C SER A 39 -5.38 -12.91 -4.30
N THR A 40 -5.37 -11.86 -5.10
CA THR A 40 -4.93 -11.83 -6.50
C THR A 40 -4.11 -10.57 -6.74
N ALA A 41 -3.43 -10.47 -7.89
CA ALA A 41 -2.92 -9.18 -8.33
C ALA A 41 -4.09 -8.18 -8.50
N VAL A 42 -3.83 -6.93 -8.15
CA VAL A 42 -4.79 -5.81 -8.21
C VAL A 42 -4.08 -4.63 -8.86
N GLU A 43 -4.71 -4.02 -9.85
CA GLU A 43 -4.19 -2.82 -10.51
C GLU A 43 -4.56 -1.57 -9.73
N ALA A 44 -3.81 -0.47 -9.95
CA ALA A 44 -4.10 0.80 -9.31
C ALA A 44 -5.53 1.30 -9.64
N GLY A 45 -6.24 1.78 -8.62
CA GLY A 45 -7.63 2.24 -8.74
C GLY A 45 -8.68 1.14 -8.64
N GLU A 46 -8.31 -0.15 -8.63
CA GLU A 46 -9.26 -1.25 -8.46
C GLU A 46 -9.61 -1.53 -6.99
N PRO A 47 -10.83 -2.00 -6.69
CA PRO A 47 -11.16 -2.55 -5.38
C PRO A 47 -10.26 -3.72 -5.01
N VAL A 48 -9.70 -3.69 -3.81
CA VAL A 48 -8.77 -4.73 -3.35
C VAL A 48 -9.51 -6.04 -3.07
N ARG A 49 -9.01 -7.15 -3.63
CA ARG A 49 -9.52 -8.50 -3.35
C ARG A 49 -8.71 -9.12 -2.22
N VAL A 50 -9.41 -9.54 -1.16
CA VAL A 50 -8.80 -9.79 0.15
C VAL A 50 -8.88 -11.26 0.54
N GLU A 51 -7.77 -11.81 1.00
CA GLU A 51 -7.71 -13.04 1.79
C GLU A 51 -7.37 -12.68 3.24
N TRP A 52 -8.18 -13.14 4.19
CA TRP A 52 -7.96 -12.89 5.62
C TRP A 52 -7.09 -13.99 6.23
N ARG A 53 -5.95 -13.61 6.80
CA ARG A 53 -5.04 -14.54 7.48
C ARG A 53 -4.96 -14.21 8.96
N MET A 54 -4.99 -15.24 9.81
CA MET A 54 -4.80 -15.10 11.25
C MET A 54 -3.33 -14.90 11.55
N LEU A 55 -3.00 -13.82 12.26
CA LEU A 55 -1.64 -13.47 12.66
C LEU A 55 -1.63 -13.02 14.13
N PRO A 56 -0.49 -13.16 14.83
CA PRO A 56 -0.32 -12.55 16.13
C PRO A 56 -0.72 -11.06 16.15
N VAL A 57 -1.43 -10.66 17.20
CA VAL A 57 -1.79 -9.25 17.40
C VAL A 57 -0.50 -8.42 17.47
N GLY A 58 -0.48 -7.31 16.73
CA GLY A 58 0.67 -6.40 16.68
C GLY A 58 1.72 -6.75 15.62
N THR A 59 1.54 -7.81 14.81
CA THR A 59 2.40 -8.06 13.64
C THR A 59 2.35 -6.90 12.64
N TYR A 60 1.15 -6.36 12.38
CA TYR A 60 0.94 -5.22 11.49
C TYR A 60 -0.02 -4.18 12.10
N PRO A 61 0.14 -2.88 11.76
CA PRO A 61 -0.84 -1.85 12.12
C PRO A 61 -2.21 -2.15 11.50
N ARG A 62 -3.31 -1.91 12.23
CA ARG A 62 -4.66 -2.12 11.68
C ARG A 62 -4.93 -1.22 10.47
N VAL A 63 -5.60 -1.79 9.47
CA VAL A 63 -6.01 -1.09 8.25
C VAL A 63 -7.53 -1.18 8.06
N SER A 64 -8.14 -0.09 7.58
CA SER A 64 -9.54 -0.08 7.13
C SER A 64 -9.56 -0.01 5.61
N LEU A 65 -10.36 -0.90 5.02
CA LEU A 65 -10.59 -1.04 3.57
C LEU A 65 -11.83 -0.25 3.11
N ASP A 66 -12.60 0.32 4.03
CA ASP A 66 -13.92 0.87 3.74
C ASP A 66 -13.82 2.06 2.78
N GLY A 67 -14.46 1.91 1.61
CA GLY A 67 -14.48 2.94 0.57
C GLY A 67 -13.12 3.23 -0.06
N LYS A 68 -12.16 2.30 0.03
CA LYS A 68 -10.82 2.45 -0.55
C LYS A 68 -10.57 1.48 -1.70
N VAL A 69 -9.67 1.89 -2.59
CA VAL A 69 -9.15 1.12 -3.72
C VAL A 69 -7.63 1.05 -3.63
N ALA A 70 -7.01 0.19 -4.44
CA ALA A 70 -5.55 0.10 -4.53
C ALA A 70 -4.96 1.44 -4.99
N GLY A 71 -3.92 1.93 -4.33
CA GLY A 71 -3.19 3.15 -4.68
C GLY A 71 -2.16 2.95 -5.80
N HIS A 72 -1.68 1.73 -5.95
CA HIS A 72 -0.71 1.30 -6.96
C HIS A 72 -0.98 -0.17 -7.33
N ALA A 73 -0.24 -0.72 -8.29
CA ALA A 73 -0.33 -2.14 -8.59
C ALA A 73 0.19 -2.98 -7.41
N MET A 74 -0.60 -3.97 -6.98
CA MET A 74 -0.26 -4.86 -5.86
C MET A 74 -0.22 -6.31 -6.36
N PRO A 75 0.86 -7.06 -6.10
CA PRO A 75 0.92 -8.47 -6.45
C PRO A 75 0.06 -9.31 -5.48
N ALA A 76 -0.19 -10.56 -5.85
CA ALA A 76 -0.94 -11.50 -5.01
C ALA A 76 -0.13 -11.98 -3.80
N GLY A 77 -0.80 -12.14 -2.66
CA GLY A 77 -0.25 -12.75 -1.44
C GLY A 77 0.47 -11.79 -0.50
N GLU A 78 0.45 -10.48 -0.76
CA GLU A 78 1.10 -9.46 0.06
C GLU A 78 0.17 -8.90 1.14
N PRO A 79 0.70 -8.52 2.32
CA PRO A 79 -0.09 -7.86 3.36
C PRO A 79 -0.49 -6.46 2.88
N ILE A 80 -1.76 -6.09 3.07
CA ILE A 80 -2.24 -4.77 2.65
C ILE A 80 -1.95 -3.76 3.76
N ALA A 81 -1.17 -2.72 3.44
CA ALA A 81 -0.90 -1.61 4.34
C ALA A 81 -1.82 -0.42 4.04
N ALA A 82 -1.93 0.50 5.01
CA ALA A 82 -2.72 1.72 4.83
C ALA A 82 -2.18 2.64 3.73
N SER A 83 -0.87 2.56 3.45
CA SER A 83 -0.19 3.27 2.35
C SER A 83 -0.59 2.79 0.97
N ASP A 84 -1.03 1.54 0.87
CA ASP A 84 -1.33 0.89 -0.41
C ASP A 84 -2.76 1.18 -0.87
N LEU A 85 -3.52 1.91 -0.04
CA LEU A 85 -4.93 2.20 -0.22
C LEU A 85 -5.15 3.69 -0.43
N GLN A 86 -6.02 4.01 -1.37
CA GLN A 86 -6.45 5.38 -1.65
C GLN A 86 -7.97 5.47 -1.66
N VAL A 87 -8.50 6.69 -1.51
CA VAL A 87 -9.91 6.96 -1.83
C VAL A 87 -10.05 6.94 -3.35
N PRO A 88 -11.09 6.29 -3.91
CA PRO A 88 -11.32 6.32 -5.35
C PRO A 88 -11.48 7.77 -5.82
N ILE A 89 -10.86 8.08 -6.95
CA ILE A 89 -10.96 9.38 -7.60
C ILE A 89 -12.07 9.30 -8.65
N ASP A 90 -13.10 10.13 -8.47
CA ASP A 90 -14.16 10.25 -9.46
C ASP A 90 -13.62 10.90 -10.73
N ILE A 91 -13.59 10.12 -11.81
CA ILE A 91 -13.21 10.61 -13.14
C ILE A 91 -14.48 11.21 -13.77
N PRO A 92 -14.48 12.49 -14.19
CA PRO A 92 -15.65 13.08 -14.82
C PRO A 92 -16.03 12.37 -16.12
N ASP A 93 -17.33 12.32 -16.42
CA ASP A 93 -17.83 11.68 -17.63
C ASP A 93 -17.17 12.26 -18.90
N GLY A 94 -16.77 11.36 -19.80
CA GLY A 94 -16.10 11.73 -21.05
C GLY A 94 -14.60 12.02 -20.93
N TRP A 95 -14.02 11.91 -19.74
CA TRP A 95 -12.56 12.02 -19.55
C TRP A 95 -11.86 10.70 -19.85
N TRP A 96 -10.60 10.81 -20.27
CA TRP A 96 -9.74 9.68 -20.63
C TRP A 96 -8.45 9.72 -19.83
N ALA A 97 -7.94 8.56 -19.45
CA ALA A 97 -6.72 8.44 -18.66
C ALA A 97 -5.51 8.13 -19.54
N LEU A 98 -4.37 8.77 -19.27
CA LEU A 98 -3.10 8.52 -19.93
C LEU A 98 -1.97 8.49 -18.90
N ALA A 99 -1.04 7.54 -19.05
CA ALA A 99 0.18 7.51 -18.26
C ALA A 99 1.18 8.56 -18.78
N LEU A 100 1.62 9.45 -17.88
CA LEU A 100 2.53 10.55 -18.19
C LEU A 100 3.71 10.58 -17.23
N GLU A 101 4.86 11.05 -17.71
CA GLU A 101 5.98 11.40 -16.84
C GLU A 101 5.61 12.60 -15.97
N ALA A 102 5.90 12.50 -14.68
CA ALA A 102 5.62 13.51 -13.69
C ALA A 102 6.93 14.20 -13.24
N PRO A 103 6.88 15.49 -12.83
CA PRO A 103 8.06 16.21 -12.34
C PRO A 103 8.54 15.69 -10.97
N PHE A 104 7.63 15.14 -10.18
CA PHE A 104 7.85 14.52 -8.87
C PHE A 104 6.71 13.52 -8.61
N PRO A 105 6.80 12.65 -7.59
CA PRO A 105 5.70 11.75 -7.24
C PRO A 105 4.41 12.53 -6.97
N LEU A 106 3.37 12.28 -7.77
CA LEU A 106 2.09 12.95 -7.65
C LEU A 106 1.11 12.12 -6.84
N TYR A 107 0.26 12.79 -6.09
CA TYR A 107 -0.79 12.14 -5.32
C TYR A 107 -2.09 12.06 -6.12
N PRO A 108 -2.82 10.93 -6.04
CA PRO A 108 -4.18 10.78 -6.54
C PRO A 108 -5.08 11.92 -6.06
N GLY A 109 -5.91 12.46 -6.96
CA GLY A 109 -6.79 13.60 -6.72
C GLY A 109 -6.13 14.97 -6.93
N ALA A 110 -4.81 15.04 -7.13
CA ALA A 110 -4.14 16.30 -7.41
C ALA A 110 -4.61 16.89 -8.75
N ALA A 111 -4.96 18.19 -8.73
CA ALA A 111 -5.27 18.94 -9.94
C ALA A 111 -3.97 19.25 -10.69
N THR A 112 -3.97 18.97 -11.99
CA THR A 112 -2.84 19.22 -12.88
C THR A 112 -3.24 20.09 -14.05
N ARG A 113 -2.23 20.69 -14.67
CA ARG A 113 -2.36 21.43 -15.92
C ARG A 113 -1.28 20.94 -16.87
N LEU A 114 -1.70 20.40 -18.00
CA LEU A 114 -0.84 19.85 -19.04
C LEU A 114 -0.56 20.93 -20.07
N VAL A 115 0.70 21.36 -20.16
CA VAL A 115 1.12 22.35 -21.15
C VAL A 115 1.66 21.62 -22.37
N LEU A 116 1.06 21.88 -23.53
CA LEU A 116 1.43 21.25 -24.81
C LEU A 116 2.46 22.10 -25.54
N GLY A 117 3.40 21.47 -26.25
CA GLY A 117 4.53 22.14 -26.90
C GLY A 117 4.17 23.16 -27.98
N GLU A 118 3.02 23.01 -28.66
CA GLU A 118 2.52 23.98 -29.65
C GLU A 118 1.76 25.16 -29.01
N GLY A 119 1.70 25.20 -27.67
CA GLY A 119 0.91 26.16 -26.91
C GLY A 119 -0.47 25.60 -26.54
N GLY A 120 -1.03 26.16 -25.47
CA GLY A 120 -2.28 25.69 -24.86
C GLY A 120 -2.06 24.85 -23.61
N ASP A 121 -3.06 24.86 -22.75
CA ASP A 121 -3.08 24.08 -21.52
C ASP A 121 -4.39 23.29 -21.39
N VAL A 122 -4.27 22.08 -20.86
CA VAL A 122 -5.40 21.15 -20.66
C VAL A 122 -5.48 20.83 -19.17
N PRO A 123 -6.66 20.96 -18.52
CA PRO A 123 -6.81 20.53 -17.14
C PRO A 123 -6.67 19.02 -17.03
N GLY A 124 -6.12 18.56 -15.91
CA GLY A 124 -6.02 17.15 -15.60
C GLY A 124 -6.24 16.85 -14.12
N ILE A 125 -6.51 15.58 -13.83
CA ILE A 125 -6.62 15.06 -12.46
C ILE A 125 -5.79 13.79 -12.37
N VAL A 126 -4.95 13.66 -11.36
CA VAL A 126 -4.19 12.42 -11.12
C VAL A 126 -5.15 11.37 -10.59
N ILE A 127 -5.24 10.22 -11.27
CA ILE A 127 -6.09 9.08 -10.86
C ILE A 127 -5.28 8.10 -10.01
N ALA A 128 -4.03 7.88 -10.38
CA ALA A 128 -3.11 7.00 -9.68
C ALA A 128 -1.67 7.48 -9.84
N SER A 129 -0.86 7.24 -8.82
CA SER A 129 0.59 7.33 -8.95
C SER A 129 1.07 6.12 -9.75
N GLY A 130 1.96 6.33 -10.70
CA GLY A 130 2.60 5.23 -11.41
C GLY A 130 3.71 4.59 -10.58
N ASP A 131 4.15 3.39 -11.00
CA ASP A 131 5.22 2.63 -10.37
C ASP A 131 6.57 3.34 -10.56
N GLY A 132 6.81 4.36 -9.75
CA GLY A 132 8.12 4.97 -9.61
C GLY A 132 9.02 4.01 -8.86
N ASN A 133 9.75 3.15 -9.56
CA ASN A 133 10.99 2.65 -8.98
C ASN A 133 11.81 3.86 -8.53
N SER A 134 12.37 3.85 -7.31
CA SER A 134 13.00 5.03 -6.69
C SER A 134 14.19 5.65 -7.47
N PHE A 135 14.53 5.07 -8.62
CA PHE A 135 15.60 5.47 -9.52
C PHE A 135 15.12 5.90 -10.92
N GLY A 136 13.84 5.74 -11.25
CA GLY A 136 13.26 6.14 -12.55
C GLY A 136 12.54 7.48 -12.51
N THR A 137 12.20 8.01 -13.69
CA THR A 137 11.30 9.16 -13.80
C THR A 137 9.93 8.75 -13.28
N PRO A 138 9.38 9.44 -12.26
CA PRO A 138 8.07 9.08 -11.73
C PRO A 138 7.02 9.24 -12.83
N THR A 139 6.08 8.30 -12.89
CA THR A 139 4.93 8.38 -13.80
C THR A 139 3.66 8.57 -12.99
N ALA A 140 2.61 9.06 -13.65
CA ALA A 140 1.28 9.21 -13.08
C ALA A 140 0.23 8.92 -14.14
N LEU A 141 -0.87 8.30 -13.73
CA LEU A 141 -2.06 8.15 -14.57
C LEU A 141 -2.91 9.40 -14.40
N ILE A 142 -3.07 10.19 -15.47
CA ILE A 142 -3.76 11.48 -15.44
C ILE A 142 -5.00 11.43 -16.33
N ALA A 143 -6.15 11.77 -15.76
CA ALA A 143 -7.40 11.98 -16.48
C ALA A 143 -7.38 13.34 -17.19
N VAL A 144 -7.83 13.38 -18.44
CA VAL A 144 -8.00 14.61 -19.24
C VAL A 144 -9.36 14.64 -19.94
N PRO A 145 -9.92 15.82 -20.24
CA PRO A 145 -11.15 15.92 -21.03
C PRO A 145 -11.03 15.25 -22.40
N GLY A 146 -12.06 14.53 -22.82
CA GLY A 146 -12.05 13.73 -24.05
C GLY A 146 -11.84 14.54 -25.32
N GLU A 147 -12.31 15.78 -25.36
CA GLU A 147 -12.09 16.72 -26.47
C GLU A 147 -10.60 17.05 -26.69
N HIS A 148 -9.76 16.86 -25.67
CA HIS A 148 -8.32 17.10 -25.73
C HIS A 148 -7.49 15.81 -25.75
N ALA A 149 -8.10 14.64 -25.55
CA ALA A 149 -7.40 13.36 -25.39
C ALA A 149 -6.46 13.04 -26.56
N SER A 150 -6.88 13.29 -27.80
CA SER A 150 -6.04 13.06 -28.99
C SER A 150 -4.82 13.99 -29.05
N ALA A 151 -5.00 15.27 -28.72
CA ALA A 151 -3.91 16.24 -28.69
C ALA A 151 -2.90 15.92 -27.58
N VAL A 152 -3.39 15.57 -26.39
CA VAL A 152 -2.55 15.14 -25.26
C VAL A 152 -1.81 13.85 -25.61
N ALA A 153 -2.46 12.84 -26.19
CA ALA A 153 -1.78 11.59 -26.57
C ALA A 153 -0.66 11.84 -27.60
N MET A 154 -0.90 12.69 -28.60
CA MET A 154 0.10 13.05 -29.61
C MET A 154 1.29 13.79 -28.99
N ALA A 155 1.04 14.80 -28.17
CA ALA A 155 2.10 15.55 -27.51
C ALA A 155 2.88 14.69 -26.51
N ALA A 156 2.23 13.75 -25.81
CA ALA A 156 2.87 12.80 -24.93
C ALA A 156 3.84 11.89 -25.70
N SER A 157 3.38 11.33 -26.83
CA SER A 157 4.21 10.51 -27.71
C SER A 157 5.41 11.27 -28.28
N ALA A 158 5.28 12.59 -28.49
CA ALA A 158 6.35 13.45 -28.96
C ALA A 158 7.27 13.97 -27.84
N ARG A 159 6.99 13.66 -26.57
CA ARG A 159 7.65 14.25 -25.38
C ARG A 159 7.59 15.78 -25.35
N GLN A 160 6.46 16.33 -25.76
CA GLN A 160 6.19 17.77 -25.81
C GLN A 160 5.09 18.17 -24.82
N ILE A 161 5.07 17.51 -23.65
CA ILE A 161 4.15 17.82 -22.56
C ILE A 161 4.95 18.16 -21.31
N VAL A 162 4.52 19.21 -20.63
CA VAL A 162 4.95 19.52 -19.26
C VAL A 162 3.75 19.41 -18.33
N VAL A 163 3.88 18.62 -17.28
CA VAL A 163 2.86 18.49 -16.22
C VAL A 163 3.12 19.55 -15.15
N LEU A 164 2.17 20.47 -14.98
CA LEU A 164 2.12 21.41 -13.86
C LEU A 164 1.15 20.89 -12.80
N VAL A 165 1.46 21.15 -11.53
CA VAL A 165 0.66 20.68 -10.39
C VAL A 165 0.28 21.89 -9.56
N ALA A 166 -0.99 21.99 -9.18
CA ALA A 166 -1.44 23.02 -8.25
C ALA A 166 -0.85 22.79 -6.84
N PRO A 167 -0.49 23.85 -6.10
CA PRO A 167 0.01 23.74 -4.73
C PRO A 167 -1.06 23.26 -3.74
#